data_AF-A0A7X9FRY6-F1
#
_entry.id   AF-A0A7X9FRY6-F1
#
_cell.length_a   1.000
_cell.length_b   1.000
_cell.length_c   1.000
_cell.angle_alpha   90.00
_cell.angle_beta   90.00
_cell.angle_gamma   90.00
#
_symmetry.space_group_name_H-M   'P 1'
#
loop_
_entity.id
_entity.type
_entity.pdbx_description
1 polymer ?
#
loop_
_entity_poly.entity_id
_entity_poly.type
_entity_poly.pdbx_seq_one_letter_code
_entity_poly.pdbx_strand_id
1 'polypeptide(L)' 'MVRPIYAHEMCDPDFSWLISTFRDNNPDYMTVESTCLPVVLINFANSEKIEIKEEFEKSEFEEINSPKALDNSDKAS' A
#
# COMPACT_ATOMS: atom_id res chain seq x y z
N MET A 1 -12.91 -22.67 5.69
CA MET A 1 -12.81 -21.19 5.74
C MET A 1 -11.56 -20.81 4.97
N VAL A 2 -11.68 -19.95 3.96
CA VAL A 2 -10.53 -19.45 3.19
C VAL A 2 -10.40 -17.98 3.56
N ARG A 3 -9.33 -17.61 4.29
CA ARG A 3 -9.02 -16.22 4.66
C ARG A 3 -7.55 -15.92 4.37
N PRO A 4 -7.20 -14.65 4.10
CA PRO A 4 -5.81 -14.24 4.03
C PRO A 4 -5.10 -14.40 5.39
N ILE A 5 -3.79 -14.66 5.33
CA ILE A 5 -2.87 -14.63 6.47
C ILE A 5 -2.24 -13.24 6.50
N TYR A 6 -2.23 -12.60 7.66
CA TYR A 6 -1.62 -11.28 7.85
C TYR A 6 -0.25 -11.38 8.50
N ALA A 7 0.59 -10.36 8.29
CA ALA A 7 1.98 -10.37 8.78
C ALA A 7 2.09 -10.56 10.32
N HIS A 8 1.15 -10.02 11.10
CA HIS A 8 1.16 -10.20 12.56
C HIS A 8 0.83 -11.63 13.00
N GLU A 9 0.24 -12.45 12.12
CA GLU A 9 -0.06 -13.86 12.38
C GLU A 9 1.13 -14.77 12.06
N MET A 10 2.18 -14.26 11.43
CA MET A 10 3.39 -15.03 11.11
C MET A 10 4.19 -15.49 12.34
N CYS A 11 3.80 -15.04 13.54
CA CYS A 11 4.29 -15.62 14.80
C CYS A 11 3.73 -17.03 15.06
N ASP A 12 2.66 -17.42 14.37
CA ASP A 12 2.15 -18.78 14.36
C ASP A 12 3.12 -19.70 13.60
N PRO A 13 3.64 -20.77 14.24
CA PRO A 13 4.53 -21.73 13.60
C PRO A 13 3.96 -22.36 12.33
N ASP A 14 2.65 -22.58 12.27
CA ASP A 14 2.01 -23.22 11.12
C ASP A 14 2.05 -22.32 9.89
N PHE A 15 1.77 -21.02 10.07
CA PHE A 15 1.85 -20.04 8.99
C PHE A 15 3.29 -19.77 8.58
N SER A 16 4.22 -19.66 9.54
CA SER A 16 5.64 -19.52 9.24
C SER A 16 6.17 -20.73 8.46
N TRP A 17 5.81 -21.95 8.86
CA TRP A 17 6.19 -23.17 8.16
C TRP A 17 5.60 -23.24 6.75
N LEU A 18 4.32 -22.87 6.58
CA LEU A 18 3.66 -22.86 5.28
C LEU A 18 4.37 -21.93 4.28
N ILE A 19 4.65 -20.69 4.70
CA ILE A 19 5.29 -19.69 3.83
C ILE A 19 6.75 -20.06 3.54
N SER A 20 7.51 -20.51 4.53
CA SER A 20 8.90 -20.96 4.33
C SER A 20 8.97 -22.16 3.39
N THR A 21 8.15 -23.18 3.61
CA THR A 21 8.08 -24.37 2.75
C THR A 21 7.70 -24.01 1.31
N PHE A 22 6.77 -23.08 1.11
CA PHE A 22 6.44 -22.61 -0.23
C PHE A 22 7.64 -21.95 -0.91
N ARG A 23 8.37 -21.08 -0.20
CA ARG A 23 9.56 -20.37 -0.74
C ARG A 23 10.72 -21.32 -1.03
N ASP A 24 10.95 -22.32 -0.20
CA ASP A 24 11.99 -23.32 -0.42
C ASP A 24 11.76 -24.12 -1.71
N ASN A 25 10.49 -24.35 -2.06
CA ASN A 25 10.10 -25.00 -3.31
C ASN A 25 10.00 -24.03 -4.51
N ASN A 26 9.88 -22.73 -4.25
CA ASN A 26 9.67 -21.69 -5.27
C ASN A 26 10.60 -20.49 -5.01
N PRO A 27 11.92 -20.61 -5.27
CA PRO A 27 12.91 -19.62 -4.89
C PRO A 27 12.75 -18.26 -5.59
N ASP A 28 12.01 -18.21 -6.70
CA ASP A 28 11.73 -16.98 -7.44
C ASP A 28 10.69 -16.08 -6.74
N TYR A 29 10.03 -16.58 -5.70
CA TYR A 29 9.04 -15.85 -4.93
C TYR A 29 9.66 -15.20 -3.68
N MET A 30 9.32 -13.93 -3.47
CA MET A 30 9.73 -13.17 -2.29
C MET A 30 8.51 -12.55 -1.61
N THR A 31 8.52 -12.54 -0.27
CA THR A 31 7.49 -11.92 0.56
C THR A 31 7.62 -10.40 0.56
N VAL A 32 6.49 -9.71 0.42
CA VAL A 32 6.42 -8.26 0.61
C VAL A 32 6.20 -7.96 2.09
N GLU A 33 7.14 -7.26 2.71
CA GLU A 33 6.98 -6.84 4.11
C GLU A 33 6.02 -5.65 4.20
N SER A 34 4.85 -5.89 4.80
CA SER A 34 3.87 -4.85 5.11
C SER A 34 3.09 -5.22 6.36
N THR A 35 2.92 -4.28 7.27
CA THR A 35 2.29 -4.51 8.58
C THR A 35 0.76 -4.55 8.51
N CYS A 36 0.16 -3.89 7.52
CA CYS A 36 -1.29 -3.70 7.41
C CYS A 36 -1.92 -4.49 6.26
N LEU A 37 -1.13 -5.24 5.49
CA LEU A 37 -1.60 -6.02 4.36
C LEU A 37 -1.46 -7.52 4.64
N PRO A 38 -2.24 -8.36 3.93
CA PRO A 38 -1.98 -9.79 3.89
C PRO A 38 -0.55 -10.09 3.44
N VAL A 39 -0.04 -11.25 3.82
CA VAL A 39 1.23 -11.76 3.31
C VAL A 39 1.07 -12.01 1.81
N VAL A 40 1.81 -11.23 1.01
CA VAL A 40 1.84 -11.35 -0.45
C VAL A 40 3.21 -11.86 -0.87
N LEU A 41 3.23 -12.83 -1.79
CA LEU A 41 4.46 -13.29 -2.45
C LEU A 41 4.46 -12.85 -3.90
N ILE A 42 5.55 -12.22 -4.33
CA ILE A 42 5.76 -11.75 -5.70
C ILE A 42 6.81 -12.63 -6.36
N ASN A 43 6.56 -13.05 -7.59
CA ASN A 43 7.52 -13.76 -8.43
C ASN A 43 8.41 -12.74 -9.17
N PHE A 44 9.71 -12.73 -8.86
CA PHE A 44 10.67 -11.81 -9.48
C PHE A 44 11.17 -12.30 -10.84
N ALA A 45 11.21 -13.61 -11.07
CA ALA A 45 11.68 -14.18 -12.34
C ALA A 45 10.75 -13.85 -13.52
N ASN A 46 9.46 -13.66 -13.27
CA ASN A 46 8.45 -13.31 -14.27
C ASN A 46 8.05 -11.82 -14.25
N SER A 47 8.87 -10.94 -13.67
CA SER A 47 8.61 -9.51 -13.73
C SER A 47 8.87 -9.00 -15.15
N GLU A 48 7.84 -9.06 -16.00
CA GLU A 48 7.82 -8.30 -17.25
C GLU A 48 8.11 -6.83 -16.92
N LYS A 49 9.01 -6.19 -17.68
CA LYS A 49 9.35 -4.77 -17.49
C LYS A 49 8.08 -3.94 -17.55
N ILE A 50 7.63 -3.45 -16.41
CA ILE A 50 6.58 -2.45 -16.34
C ILE A 50 7.23 -1.13 -16.79
N GLU A 51 6.97 -0.72 -18.03
CA GLU A 51 7.23 0.65 -18.47
C GLU A 51 6.27 1.57 -17.71
N ILE A 52 6.77 2.22 -16.65
CA ILE A 52 6.01 3.23 -15.93
C ILE A 52 5.86 4.43 -16.87
N LYS A 53 4.68 4.57 -17.47
CA LYS A 53 4.27 5.82 -18.09
C LYS A 53 3.90 6.77 -16.96
N GLU A 54 4.75 7.75 -16.69
CA GLU A 54 4.47 8.86 -15.80
C GLU A 54 3.37 9.75 -16.40
N GLU A 55 2.13 9.30 -16.37
CA GLU A 55 0.95 10.13 -16.60
C GLU A 55 0.24 10.35 -15.25
N PHE A 56 0.91 11.09 -14.35
CA PHE A 56 0.27 11.73 -13.20
C PHE A 56 -0.05 13.17 -13.59
N GLU A 57 -1.07 13.35 -14.43
CA GLU A 57 -1.59 14.68 -14.75
C GLU A 57 -2.37 15.24 -13.55
N LYS A 58 -1.79 16.29 -12.98
CA LYS A 58 -2.33 17.33 -12.10
C LYS A 58 -3.87 17.49 -12.16
N SER A 59 -4.63 16.72 -11.39
CA SER A 59 -6.07 16.96 -11.23
C SER A 59 -6.54 16.85 -9.78
N GLU A 60 -5.89 17.53 -8.83
CA GLU A 60 -6.48 17.68 -7.48
C GLU A 60 -5.89 18.79 -6.56
N PHE A 61 -5.29 19.85 -7.09
CA PHE A 61 -4.70 20.90 -6.23
C PHE A 61 -5.10 22.35 -6.53
N GLU A 62 -6.26 22.58 -7.13
CA GLU A 62 -6.87 23.91 -7.20
C GLU A 62 -8.31 23.90 -6.67
N GLU A 63 -8.54 23.57 -5.39
CA GLU A 63 -9.78 23.99 -4.72
C GLU A 63 -9.67 24.22 -3.20
N ILE A 64 -8.45 24.34 -2.67
CA ILE A 64 -8.19 24.68 -1.25
C ILE A 64 -7.24 25.87 -1.15
N ASN A 65 -7.59 26.97 -1.80
CA ASN A 65 -7.10 28.31 -1.44
C ASN A 65 -8.15 29.36 -1.85
N SER A 66 -9.38 29.19 -1.36
CA SER A 66 -10.29 30.33 -1.25
C SER A 66 -10.09 30.94 0.14
N PRO A 67 -9.38 32.07 0.29
CA PRO A 67 -9.26 32.73 1.57
C PRO A 67 -10.65 33.21 2.00
N LYS A 68 -11.15 32.66 3.12
CA LYS A 68 -12.24 33.26 3.89
C LYS A 68 -11.85 34.70 4.21
N ALA A 69 -12.45 35.66 3.51
CA ALA A 69 -12.48 37.05 3.96
C ALA A 69 -13.39 37.11 5.20
N LEU A 70 -12.78 36.94 6.38
CA LEU A 70 -13.28 37.57 7.60
C LEU A 70 -13.01 39.07 7.45
N ASP A 71 -14.06 39.87 7.34
CA ASP A 71 -14.01 41.26 7.83
C ASP A 71 -15.25 41.47 8.70
N ASN A 72 -15.03 41.31 10.01
CA ASN A 72 -15.86 41.92 11.02
C ASN A 72 -15.27 43.31 11.28
N SER A 73 -15.97 44.36 10.88
CA SER A 73 -15.77 45.69 11.48
C SER A 73 -17.12 46.35 11.75
N ASP A 74 -17.46 46.28 13.03
CA ASP A 74 -18.48 47.04 13.74
C ASP A 74 -18.34 48.57 13.57
N LYS A 75 -19.48 49.22 13.35
CA LYS A 75 -20.00 50.38 14.13
C LYS A 75 -19.47 51.81 13.88
N ALA A 76 -20.44 52.74 13.94
CA ALA A 76 -20.39 54.22 13.98
C ALA A 76 -20.09 54.91 12.64
N SER A 77 -20.86 55.90 12.16
CA SER A 77 -21.71 56.88 12.83
C SER A 77 -22.80 57.41 11.90
#